data_AF-A0A523NPJ4-F1
#
_entry.id   AF-A0A523NPJ4-F1
#
_cell.length_a   1.000
_cell.length_b   1.000
_cell.length_c   1.000
_cell.angle_alpha   90.00
_cell.angle_beta   90.00
_cell.angle_gamma   90.00
#
_symmetry.space_group_name_H-M   'P 1'
#
loop_
_entity.id
_entity.type
_entity.pdbx_description
1 polymer ?
#
loop_
_entity_poly.entity_id
_entity_poly.type
_entity_poly.pdbx_seq_one_letter_code
_entity_poly.pdbx_strand_id
1 'polypeptide(L)'
;METGFKIYMAGWGLALVAGVVVFVLKRKTILPTCPGYFKFLTTPWKVITFVIAATGMTVIAPYTGDPTWDTVDALFMSVLTYLTAPWAVGILYRALRRQAGWGEAYIAACLWLFSASWSYDLYLVWRDGIYPPTWQANLYLSSILYLLAGMFWNLDWTAGRGLHFAFMQDGWPAPNPNPVFTKLLWLGLPIMLFVAILILAFVEF
;
A
#
# COMPACT_ATOMS: atom_id res chain seq x y z
N MET A 1 -9.82 27.61 6.37
CA MET A 1 -10.23 26.37 5.68
C MET A 1 -11.50 26.62 4.91
N GLU A 2 -11.45 26.51 3.58
CA GLU A 2 -12.64 26.53 2.73
C GLU A 2 -13.64 25.44 3.13
N THR A 3 -14.94 25.68 2.94
CA THR A 3 -16.01 24.77 3.33
C THR A 3 -15.88 23.38 2.68
N GLY A 4 -15.48 23.32 1.41
CA GLY A 4 -15.26 22.05 0.70
C GLY A 4 -14.19 21.18 1.34
N PHE A 5 -13.16 21.81 1.91
CA PHE A 5 -12.06 21.11 2.55
C PHE A 5 -12.47 20.48 3.90
N LYS A 6 -13.28 21.18 4.70
CA LYS A 6 -13.87 20.60 5.93
C LYS A 6 -14.77 19.41 5.61
N ILE A 7 -15.53 19.50 4.53
CA ILE A 7 -16.39 18.40 4.05
C ILE A 7 -15.54 17.20 3.62
N TYR A 8 -14.44 17.42 2.89
CA TYR A 8 -13.52 16.36 2.51
C TYR A 8 -12.94 15.64 3.75
N MET A 9 -12.44 16.39 4.73
CA MET A 9 -11.90 15.83 5.96
C MET A 9 -12.94 15.06 6.78
N ALA A 10 -14.12 15.63 6.95
CA ALA A 10 -15.22 14.95 7.61
C ALA A 10 -15.62 13.67 6.86
N GLY A 11 -15.63 13.72 5.53
CA GLY A 11 -15.96 12.60 4.65
C GLY A 11 -15.00 11.42 4.82
N TRP A 12 -13.69 11.65 4.69
CA TRP A 12 -12.74 10.56 4.89
C TRP A 12 -12.65 10.10 6.35
N GLY A 13 -12.80 11.00 7.32
CA GLY A 13 -12.85 10.65 8.74
C GLY A 13 -14.03 9.73 9.06
N LEU A 14 -15.23 10.04 8.55
CA LEU A 14 -16.40 9.17 8.65
C LEU A 14 -16.19 7.84 7.93
N ALA A 15 -15.51 7.83 6.78
CA ALA A 15 -15.19 6.60 6.07
C ALA A 15 -14.27 5.69 6.89
N LEU A 16 -13.26 6.23 7.58
CA LEU A 16 -12.41 5.45 8.48
C LEU A 16 -13.18 4.89 9.66
N VAL A 17 -14.03 5.70 10.31
CA VAL A 17 -14.88 5.24 11.42
C VAL A 17 -15.79 4.11 10.96
N ALA A 18 -16.47 4.28 9.83
CA ALA A 18 -17.29 3.23 9.24
C ALA A 18 -16.45 1.99 8.89
N GLY A 19 -15.24 2.16 8.38
CA GLY A 19 -14.31 1.06 8.08
C GLY A 19 -13.95 0.26 9.33
N VAL A 20 -13.66 0.93 10.44
CA VAL A 20 -13.41 0.31 11.75
C VAL A 20 -14.65 -0.44 12.24
N VAL A 21 -15.84 0.17 12.12
CA VAL A 21 -17.11 -0.50 12.50
C VAL A 21 -17.31 -1.76 11.67
N VAL A 22 -17.16 -1.70 10.35
CA VAL A 22 -17.28 -2.86 9.46
C VAL A 22 -16.25 -3.94 9.82
N PHE A 23 -15.01 -3.54 10.10
CA PHE A 23 -13.95 -4.46 10.52
C PHE A 23 -14.31 -5.17 11.83
N VAL A 24 -14.76 -4.44 12.85
CA VAL A 24 -15.15 -5.01 14.15
C VAL A 24 -16.33 -5.98 14.00
N LEU A 25 -17.34 -5.60 13.20
CA LEU A 25 -18.52 -6.43 12.94
C LEU A 25 -18.19 -7.69 12.12
N LYS A 26 -17.26 -7.60 11.16
CA LYS A 26 -16.87 -8.70 10.27
C LYS A 26 -15.55 -9.36 10.63
N ARG A 27 -15.05 -9.11 11.84
CA ARG A 27 -13.72 -9.57 12.27
C ARG A 27 -13.53 -11.07 12.10
N LYS A 28 -14.55 -11.91 12.33
CA LYS A 28 -14.42 -13.37 12.20
C LYS A 28 -14.21 -13.85 10.76
N THR A 29 -14.66 -13.08 9.77
CA THR A 29 -14.50 -13.37 8.36
C THR A 29 -13.16 -12.84 7.83
N ILE A 30 -12.67 -11.73 8.43
CA ILE A 30 -11.45 -11.03 8.00
C ILE A 30 -10.20 -11.55 8.74
N LEU A 31 -10.29 -11.80 10.06
CA LEU A 31 -9.20 -12.27 10.94
C LEU A 31 -8.54 -13.61 10.54
N PRO A 32 -9.22 -14.59 9.90
CA PRO A 32 -8.58 -15.81 9.43
C PRO A 32 -7.44 -15.56 8.44
N THR A 33 -7.41 -14.37 7.83
CA THR A 33 -6.33 -13.97 6.91
C THR A 33 -5.10 -13.38 7.61
N CYS A 34 -5.14 -13.02 8.90
CA CYS A 34 -4.00 -12.35 9.55
C CYS A 34 -2.75 -13.24 9.73
N PRO A 35 -2.82 -14.48 10.27
CA PRO A 35 -1.61 -15.27 10.50
C PRO A 35 -0.94 -15.74 9.20
N GLY A 36 -1.75 -16.12 8.20
CA GLY A 36 -1.25 -16.48 6.87
C GLY A 36 -0.61 -15.28 6.16
N TYR A 37 -1.26 -14.12 6.26
CA TYR A 37 -0.78 -12.89 5.64
C TYR A 37 0.54 -12.40 6.22
N PHE A 38 0.73 -12.44 7.54
CA PHE A 38 2.04 -12.06 8.13
C PHE A 38 3.14 -13.01 7.66
N LYS A 39 2.90 -14.33 7.62
CA LYS A 39 3.87 -15.28 7.06
C LYS A 39 4.15 -15.00 5.57
N PHE A 40 3.13 -14.63 4.81
CA PHE A 40 3.24 -14.24 3.41
C PHE A 40 4.08 -12.98 3.22
N LEU A 41 3.94 -11.96 4.09
CA LEU A 41 4.76 -10.75 4.07
C LEU A 41 6.19 -11.05 4.49
N THR A 42 6.40 -11.82 5.56
CA THR A 42 7.74 -12.16 6.08
C THR A 42 8.54 -13.14 5.21
N THR A 43 8.09 -13.41 3.98
CA THR A 43 8.90 -14.13 3.00
C THR A 43 10.20 -13.35 2.76
N PRO A 44 11.40 -13.96 2.85
CA PRO A 44 12.66 -13.22 2.93
C PRO A 44 12.86 -12.14 1.85
N TRP A 45 12.55 -12.44 0.59
CA TRP A 45 12.72 -11.48 -0.50
C TRP A 45 11.80 -10.26 -0.40
N LYS A 46 10.61 -10.41 0.17
CA LYS A 46 9.68 -9.29 0.38
C LYS A 46 10.17 -8.37 1.48
N VAL A 47 10.71 -8.95 2.56
CA VAL A 47 11.33 -8.18 3.64
C VAL A 47 12.54 -7.44 3.12
N ILE A 48 13.42 -8.10 2.36
CA ILE A 48 14.62 -7.47 1.77
C ILE A 48 14.23 -6.31 0.85
N THR A 49 13.31 -6.54 -0.08
CA THR A 49 12.86 -5.49 -1.01
C THR A 49 12.14 -4.34 -0.30
N PHE A 50 11.37 -4.63 0.75
CA PHE A 50 10.79 -3.62 1.63
C PHE A 50 11.86 -2.79 2.34
N VAL A 51 12.87 -3.42 2.96
CA VAL A 51 13.93 -2.70 3.66
C VAL A 51 14.68 -1.79 2.69
N ILE A 52 15.01 -2.27 1.49
CA ILE A 52 15.66 -1.46 0.44
C ILE A 52 14.76 -0.28 0.04
N ALA A 53 13.48 -0.53 -0.25
CA ALA A 53 12.55 0.51 -0.68
C ALA A 53 12.30 1.55 0.41
N ALA A 54 12.00 1.11 1.65
CA ALA A 54 11.76 1.99 2.78
C ALA A 54 13.00 2.83 3.11
N THR A 55 14.18 2.22 3.15
CA THR A 55 15.43 2.95 3.39
C THR A 55 15.67 3.98 2.27
N GLY A 56 15.50 3.57 1.01
CA GLY A 56 15.65 4.47 -0.14
C GLY A 56 14.69 5.66 -0.07
N MET A 57 13.39 5.42 0.16
CA MET A 57 12.39 6.48 0.29
C MET A 57 12.69 7.42 1.45
N THR A 58 12.97 6.88 2.63
CA THR A 58 13.24 7.65 3.84
C THR A 58 14.51 8.50 3.73
N VAL A 59 15.54 8.00 3.03
CA VAL A 59 16.78 8.75 2.78
C VAL A 59 16.58 9.79 1.69
N ILE A 60 15.84 9.48 0.62
CA ILE A 60 15.68 10.39 -0.53
C ILE A 60 14.69 11.53 -0.22
N ALA A 61 13.66 11.28 0.61
CA ALA A 61 12.58 12.24 0.84
C ALA A 61 13.05 13.67 1.21
N PRO A 62 14.04 13.90 2.10
CA PRO A 62 14.51 15.26 2.39
C PRO A 62 15.20 15.98 1.22
N TYR A 63 15.54 15.27 0.15
CA TYR A 63 16.23 15.80 -1.03
C TYR A 63 15.30 16.05 -2.22
N THR A 64 13.98 15.90 -2.05
CA THR A 64 13.02 16.06 -3.17
C THR A 64 12.59 17.50 -3.45
N GLY A 65 13.15 18.48 -2.72
CA GLY A 65 12.74 19.89 -2.79
C GLY A 65 11.31 20.16 -2.29
N ASP A 66 10.51 19.13 -2.03
CA ASP A 66 9.15 19.24 -1.52
C ASP A 66 9.15 19.40 0.01
N PRO A 67 8.74 20.55 0.56
CA PRO A 67 8.72 20.78 2.01
C PRO A 67 7.73 19.89 2.75
N THR A 68 6.82 19.22 2.04
CA THR A 68 5.87 18.32 2.66
C THR A 68 6.43 16.91 2.85
N TRP A 69 7.47 16.51 2.11
CA TRP A 69 8.10 15.19 2.24
C TRP A 69 9.26 15.25 3.23
N ASP A 70 9.21 14.39 4.24
CA ASP A 70 10.29 14.27 5.21
C ASP A 70 10.62 12.80 5.53
N THR A 71 11.58 12.61 6.44
CA THR A 71 12.00 11.26 6.84
C THR A 71 10.88 10.51 7.59
N VAL A 72 10.04 11.22 8.33
CA VAL A 72 8.99 10.64 9.18
C VAL A 72 7.85 10.11 8.33
N ASP A 73 7.32 10.93 7.42
CA ASP A 73 6.22 10.53 6.56
C ASP A 73 6.61 9.47 5.53
N ALA A 74 7.77 9.62 4.89
CA ALA A 74 8.30 8.60 3.99
C ALA A 74 8.46 7.25 4.69
N LEU A 75 8.91 7.24 5.95
CA LEU A 75 9.07 6.00 6.72
C LEU A 75 7.72 5.37 7.05
N PHE A 76 6.79 6.10 7.68
CA PHE A 76 5.53 5.48 8.08
C PHE A 76 4.68 5.10 6.87
N MET A 77 4.68 5.89 5.79
CA MET A 77 3.95 5.56 4.57
C MET A 77 4.53 4.31 3.90
N SER A 78 5.86 4.14 3.91
CA SER A 78 6.51 2.92 3.40
C SER A 78 6.10 1.69 4.22
N VAL A 79 6.08 1.80 5.55
CA VAL A 79 5.63 0.74 6.45
C VAL A 79 4.16 0.40 6.21
N LEU A 80 3.29 1.41 6.16
CA LEU A 80 1.86 1.21 5.89
C LEU A 80 1.66 0.52 4.55
N THR A 81 2.32 1.00 3.49
CA THR A 81 2.23 0.45 2.14
C THR A 81 2.64 -1.02 2.12
N TYR A 82 3.74 -1.38 2.75
CA TYR A 82 4.17 -2.78 2.84
C TYR A 82 3.18 -3.68 3.58
N LEU A 83 2.62 -3.18 4.68
CA LEU A 83 1.67 -3.93 5.49
C LEU A 83 0.30 -4.06 4.82
N THR A 84 -0.16 -3.09 4.04
CA THR A 84 -1.56 -3.03 3.59
C THR A 84 -1.73 -3.21 2.08
N ALA A 85 -0.79 -2.77 1.25
CA ALA A 85 -0.96 -2.81 -0.21
C ALA A 85 -1.17 -4.21 -0.78
N PRO A 86 -0.39 -5.25 -0.37
CA PRO A 86 -0.58 -6.58 -0.92
C PRO A 86 -1.97 -7.14 -0.61
N TRP A 87 -2.47 -6.93 0.62
CA TRP A 87 -3.81 -7.36 1.00
C TRP A 87 -4.90 -6.57 0.30
N ALA A 88 -4.81 -5.23 0.30
CA ALA A 88 -5.83 -4.37 -0.25
C ALA A 88 -6.03 -4.61 -1.76
N VAL A 89 -4.94 -4.67 -2.53
CA VAL A 89 -4.99 -4.96 -3.97
C VAL A 89 -5.58 -6.36 -4.22
N GLY A 90 -5.18 -7.35 -3.43
CA GLY A 90 -5.70 -8.71 -3.55
C GLY A 90 -7.20 -8.81 -3.27
N ILE A 91 -7.68 -8.16 -2.20
CA ILE A 91 -9.11 -8.12 -1.85
C ILE A 91 -9.93 -7.38 -2.89
N LEU A 92 -9.46 -6.23 -3.39
CA LEU A 92 -10.17 -5.48 -4.42
C LEU A 92 -10.27 -6.28 -5.72
N TYR A 93 -9.19 -6.94 -6.14
CA TYR A 93 -9.23 -7.86 -7.27
C TYR A 93 -10.25 -8.99 -7.04
N ARG A 94 -10.21 -9.65 -5.88
CA ARG A 94 -11.15 -10.73 -5.54
C ARG A 94 -12.60 -10.23 -5.47
N ALA A 95 -12.84 -9.02 -5.00
CA ALA A 95 -14.17 -8.39 -5.00
C ALA A 95 -14.70 -8.19 -6.42
N LEU A 96 -13.85 -7.71 -7.35
CA LEU A 96 -14.19 -7.61 -8.77
C LEU A 96 -14.52 -8.98 -9.39
N ARG A 97 -13.89 -10.06 -8.89
CA ARG A 97 -14.19 -11.45 -9.27
C ARG A 97 -15.33 -12.08 -8.48
N ARG A 98 -16.03 -11.33 -7.62
CA ARG A 98 -17.10 -11.79 -6.71
C ARG A 98 -16.65 -12.88 -5.72
N GLN A 99 -15.37 -12.90 -5.39
CA GLN A 99 -14.72 -13.82 -4.45
C GLN A 99 -14.49 -13.21 -3.06
N ALA A 100 -14.68 -11.89 -2.92
CA ALA A 100 -14.61 -11.17 -1.65
C ALA A 100 -15.90 -10.36 -1.44
N GLY A 101 -16.30 -10.17 -0.18
CA GLY A 101 -17.50 -9.43 0.17
C GLY A 101 -17.32 -7.91 0.10
N TRP A 102 -18.42 -7.18 -0.07
CA TRP A 102 -18.41 -5.71 -0.10
C TRP A 102 -17.76 -5.05 1.14
N GLY A 103 -17.93 -5.64 2.32
CA GLY A 103 -17.30 -5.14 3.54
C GLY A 103 -15.77 -5.25 3.51
N GLU A 104 -15.23 -6.31 2.90
CA GLU A 104 -13.78 -6.49 2.75
C GLU A 104 -13.23 -5.51 1.71
N ALA A 105 -13.93 -5.34 0.59
CA ALA A 105 -13.60 -4.35 -0.43
C ALA A 105 -13.58 -2.93 0.14
N TYR A 106 -14.58 -2.59 0.98
CA TYR A 106 -14.64 -1.30 1.65
C TYR A 106 -13.43 -1.07 2.58
N ILE A 107 -13.10 -2.06 3.42
CA ILE A 107 -11.92 -1.98 4.29
C ILE A 107 -10.64 -1.86 3.46
N ALA A 108 -10.51 -2.63 2.37
CA ALA A 108 -9.36 -2.54 1.47
C ALA A 108 -9.23 -1.14 0.86
N ALA A 109 -10.33 -0.52 0.45
CA ALA A 109 -10.35 0.85 -0.05
C ALA A 109 -9.97 1.87 1.04
N CYS A 110 -10.48 1.71 2.27
CA CYS A 110 -10.08 2.56 3.40
C CYS A 110 -8.59 2.43 3.72
N LEU A 111 -8.05 1.21 3.76
CA LEU A 111 -6.62 0.97 4.00
C LEU A 111 -5.75 1.55 2.90
N TRP A 112 -6.17 1.42 1.64
CA TRP A 112 -5.50 2.05 0.50
C TRP A 112 -5.44 3.55 0.69
N LEU A 113 -6.58 4.21 0.82
CA LEU A 113 -6.64 5.67 0.88
C LEU A 113 -5.93 6.22 2.12
N PHE A 114 -6.02 5.51 3.25
CA PHE A 114 -5.29 5.85 4.46
C PHE A 114 -3.78 5.76 4.27
N SER A 115 -3.30 4.66 3.69
CA SER A 115 -1.87 4.45 3.47
C SER A 115 -1.29 5.38 2.41
N ALA A 116 -2.04 5.65 1.34
CA ALA A 116 -1.56 6.43 0.21
C ALA A 116 -1.71 7.95 0.41
N SER A 117 -2.65 8.41 1.25
CA SER A 117 -2.90 9.85 1.40
C SER A 117 -3.25 10.26 2.83
N TRP A 118 -4.31 9.68 3.43
CA TRP A 118 -4.88 10.31 4.62
C TRP A 118 -3.95 10.30 5.83
N SER A 119 -3.06 9.31 5.97
CA SER A 119 -2.05 9.30 7.03
C SER A 119 -1.02 10.43 6.88
N TYR A 120 -0.57 10.69 5.66
CA TYR A 120 0.28 11.83 5.30
C TYR A 120 -0.42 13.16 5.53
N ASP A 121 -1.65 13.29 5.05
CA ASP A 121 -2.45 14.49 5.23
C ASP A 121 -2.66 14.82 6.72
N LEU A 122 -2.93 13.78 7.53
CA LEU A 122 -3.11 13.92 8.98
C LEU A 122 -1.81 14.35 9.67
N TYR A 123 -0.70 13.75 9.26
CA TYR A 123 0.63 14.07 9.78
C TYR A 123 0.97 15.54 9.52
N LEU A 124 0.76 16.04 8.30
CA LEU A 124 1.07 17.42 7.96
C LEU A 124 0.14 18.43 8.63
N VAL A 125 -1.15 18.13 8.77
CA VAL A 125 -2.04 18.96 9.59
C VAL A 125 -1.56 19.03 11.03
N TRP A 126 -1.07 17.93 11.58
CA TRP A 126 -0.55 17.89 12.95
C TRP A 126 0.80 18.61 13.09
N ARG A 127 1.71 18.44 12.12
CA ARG A 127 3.06 19.03 12.09
C ARG A 127 3.04 20.52 11.82
N ASP A 128 2.31 20.93 10.77
CA ASP A 128 2.37 22.28 10.19
C ASP A 128 1.11 23.11 10.49
N GLY A 129 0.05 22.49 11.03
CA GLY A 129 -1.24 23.16 11.26
C GLY A 129 -2.02 23.45 9.97
N ILE A 130 -1.48 23.06 8.81
CA ILE A 130 -2.00 23.38 7.49
C ILE A 130 -2.11 22.08 6.69
N TYR A 131 -3.18 21.97 5.92
CA TYR A 131 -3.34 20.84 5.01
C TYR A 131 -2.43 20.99 3.78
N PRO A 132 -1.77 19.92 3.31
CA PRO A 132 -0.85 20.00 2.19
C PRO A 132 -1.55 20.58 0.94
N PRO A 133 -1.00 21.63 0.30
CA PRO A 133 -1.55 22.15 -0.95
C PRO A 133 -1.47 21.13 -2.09
N THR A 134 -0.51 20.20 -2.01
CA THR A 134 -0.23 19.15 -2.99
C THR A 134 -0.99 17.83 -2.73
N TRP A 135 -1.95 17.81 -1.79
CA TRP A 135 -2.66 16.59 -1.37
C TRP A 135 -3.25 15.76 -2.52
N GLN A 136 -3.82 16.42 -3.54
CA GLN A 136 -4.44 15.73 -4.66
C GLN A 136 -3.39 15.05 -5.55
N ALA A 137 -2.25 15.72 -5.78
CA ALA A 137 -1.13 15.14 -6.52
C ALA A 137 -0.54 13.95 -5.75
N ASN A 138 -0.36 14.10 -4.43
CA ASN A 138 0.08 13.01 -3.55
C ASN A 138 -0.88 11.82 -3.63
N LEU A 139 -2.20 12.05 -3.50
CA LEU A 139 -3.20 10.99 -3.56
C LEU A 139 -3.08 10.16 -4.86
N TYR A 140 -2.90 10.82 -6.00
CA TYR A 140 -2.77 10.11 -7.28
C TYR A 140 -1.44 9.36 -7.40
N LEU A 141 -0.32 10.03 -7.13
CA LEU A 141 1.01 9.43 -7.27
C LEU A 141 1.19 8.27 -6.28
N SER A 142 0.86 8.49 -5.02
CA SER A 142 0.94 7.49 -3.96
C SER A 142 -0.05 6.35 -4.19
N SER A 143 -1.21 6.58 -4.82
CA SER A 143 -2.10 5.48 -5.21
C SER A 143 -1.53 4.61 -6.32
N ILE A 144 -0.82 5.19 -7.29
CA ILE A 144 -0.12 4.41 -8.33
C ILE A 144 0.98 3.57 -7.69
N LEU A 145 1.80 4.19 -6.83
CA LEU A 145 2.86 3.49 -6.10
C LEU A 145 2.30 2.38 -5.21
N TYR A 146 1.22 2.64 -4.50
CA TYR A 146 0.54 1.67 -3.65
C TYR A 146 0.01 0.46 -4.45
N LEU A 147 -0.63 0.71 -5.60
CA LEU A 147 -1.07 -0.36 -6.50
C LEU A 147 0.11 -1.20 -7.00
N LEU A 148 1.17 -0.56 -7.49
CA LEU A 148 2.36 -1.22 -8.00
C LEU A 148 3.06 -2.05 -6.92
N ALA A 149 3.20 -1.51 -5.71
CA ALA A 149 3.75 -2.21 -4.56
C ALA A 149 2.88 -3.43 -4.18
N GLY A 150 1.56 -3.24 -4.14
CA GLY A 150 0.61 -4.33 -3.89
C GLY A 150 0.69 -5.43 -4.96
N MET A 151 0.85 -5.08 -6.24
CA MET A 151 1.08 -6.05 -7.30
C MET A 151 2.44 -6.75 -7.15
N PHE A 152 3.50 -5.99 -6.91
CA PHE A 152 4.87 -6.49 -6.77
C PHE A 152 5.02 -7.51 -5.65
N TRP A 153 4.57 -7.19 -4.43
CA TRP A 153 4.65 -8.12 -3.30
C TRP A 153 3.60 -9.24 -3.34
N ASN A 154 2.69 -9.22 -4.33
CA ASN A 154 1.87 -10.37 -4.70
C ASN A 154 2.45 -11.20 -5.83
N LEU A 155 3.60 -10.85 -6.41
CA LEU A 155 4.24 -11.73 -7.40
C LEU A 155 4.60 -13.07 -6.78
N ASP A 156 4.24 -14.12 -7.50
CA ASP A 156 4.51 -15.49 -7.11
C ASP A 156 4.79 -16.36 -8.33
N TRP A 157 5.48 -17.47 -8.10
CA TRP A 157 5.84 -18.44 -9.12
C TRP A 157 5.58 -19.85 -8.61
N THR A 158 4.83 -20.62 -9.39
CA THR A 158 4.59 -22.04 -9.13
C THR A 158 4.94 -22.88 -10.35
N ALA A 159 5.53 -24.05 -10.11
CA ALA A 159 5.83 -25.01 -11.16
C ALA A 159 4.54 -25.41 -11.89
N GLY A 160 4.56 -25.40 -13.22
CA GLY A 160 3.39 -25.71 -14.07
C GLY A 160 2.49 -24.52 -14.42
N ARG A 161 2.37 -23.50 -13.56
CA ARG A 161 1.59 -22.27 -13.85
C ARG A 161 2.46 -21.10 -14.31
N GLY A 162 3.71 -21.05 -13.85
CA GLY A 162 4.60 -19.93 -14.12
C GLY A 162 4.35 -18.73 -13.21
N LEU A 163 4.68 -17.54 -13.70
CA LEU A 163 4.53 -16.27 -12.99
C LEU A 163 3.06 -15.86 -12.92
N HIS A 164 2.59 -15.49 -11.73
CA HIS A 164 1.22 -15.03 -11.51
C HIS A 164 1.15 -14.18 -10.23
N PHE A 165 -0.03 -13.64 -9.94
CA PHE A 165 -0.28 -12.98 -8.66
C PHE A 165 -0.87 -13.94 -7.63
N ALA A 166 -0.31 -13.93 -6.42
CA ALA A 166 -0.70 -14.83 -5.33
C ALA A 166 -2.20 -14.73 -5.01
N PHE A 167 -2.81 -13.54 -5.05
CA PHE A 167 -4.24 -13.34 -4.81
C PHE A 167 -5.17 -14.01 -5.83
N MET A 168 -4.63 -14.55 -6.92
CA MET A 168 -5.38 -15.35 -7.90
C MET A 168 -5.48 -16.83 -7.50
N GLN A 169 -4.95 -17.22 -6.33
CA GLN A 169 -5.06 -18.57 -5.79
C GLN A 169 -6.07 -18.62 -4.63
N ASP A 170 -6.82 -19.72 -4.53
CA ASP A 170 -7.83 -19.91 -3.47
C ASP A 170 -7.22 -19.94 -2.06
N GLY A 171 -5.97 -20.40 -1.93
CA GLY A 171 -5.23 -20.46 -0.66
C GLY A 171 -4.65 -19.12 -0.20
N TRP A 172 -4.80 -18.04 -0.97
CA TRP A 172 -4.29 -16.73 -0.57
C TRP A 172 -5.05 -16.17 0.65
N PRO A 173 -4.35 -15.57 1.64
CA PRO A 173 -2.95 -15.14 1.63
C PRO A 173 -1.97 -16.09 2.32
N ALA A 174 -2.09 -17.41 2.14
CA ALA A 174 -1.05 -18.33 2.60
C ALA A 174 0.26 -18.14 1.80
N PRO A 175 1.44 -18.25 2.43
CA PRO A 175 2.72 -18.19 1.74
C PRO A 175 2.91 -19.41 0.82
N ASN A 176 3.56 -19.19 -0.32
CA ASN A 176 4.08 -20.28 -1.13
C ASN A 176 5.22 -20.99 -0.37
N PRO A 177 5.17 -22.32 -0.18
CA PRO A 177 6.22 -23.05 0.53
C PRO A 177 7.57 -23.04 -0.19
N ASN A 178 7.60 -22.84 -1.52
CA ASN A 178 8.81 -22.87 -2.33
C ASN A 178 8.96 -21.59 -3.17
N PRO A 179 9.21 -20.42 -2.53
CA PRO A 179 9.33 -19.16 -3.26
C PRO A 179 10.60 -19.14 -4.11
N VAL A 180 10.47 -18.84 -5.40
CA VAL A 180 11.62 -18.74 -6.33
C VAL A 180 11.79 -17.30 -6.80
N PHE A 181 12.43 -16.47 -5.98
CA PHE A 181 12.56 -15.03 -6.23
C PHE A 181 13.26 -14.70 -7.56
N THR A 182 14.26 -15.50 -7.96
CA THR A 182 14.98 -15.28 -9.23
C THR A 182 14.06 -15.29 -10.45
N LYS A 183 12.95 -16.04 -10.40
CA LYS A 183 11.94 -16.07 -11.46
C LYS A 183 10.95 -14.91 -11.41
N LEU A 184 10.89 -14.20 -10.28
CA LEU A 184 10.06 -13.01 -10.09
C LEU A 184 10.78 -11.74 -10.57
N LEU A 185 12.12 -11.74 -10.58
CA LEU A 185 12.93 -10.58 -10.94
C LEU A 185 12.59 -9.98 -12.31
N TRP A 186 12.25 -10.81 -13.30
CA TRP A 186 11.93 -10.32 -14.65
C TRP A 186 10.72 -9.38 -14.70
N LEU A 187 9.71 -9.60 -13.86
CA LEU A 187 8.55 -8.70 -13.78
C LEU A 187 8.69 -7.68 -12.65
N GLY A 188 9.46 -8.02 -11.63
CA GLY A 188 9.78 -7.12 -10.54
C GLY A 188 10.66 -5.94 -10.97
N LEU A 189 11.67 -6.19 -11.81
CA LEU A 189 12.62 -5.18 -12.25
C LEU A 189 11.96 -4.00 -12.98
N PRO A 190 11.09 -4.19 -13.98
CA PRO A 190 10.39 -3.07 -14.62
C PRO A 190 9.58 -2.22 -13.63
N ILE A 191 8.91 -2.85 -12.66
CA ILE A 191 8.15 -2.14 -11.63
C ILE A 191 9.11 -1.32 -10.73
N MET A 192 10.17 -1.95 -10.25
CA MET A 192 11.17 -1.28 -9.40
C MET A 192 11.86 -0.13 -10.14
N LEU A 193 12.22 -0.32 -11.42
CA LEU A 193 12.83 0.72 -12.25
C LEU A 193 11.87 1.88 -12.50
N PHE A 194 10.61 1.60 -12.81
CA PHE A 194 9.61 2.64 -13.01
C PHE A 194 9.41 3.48 -11.74
N VAL A 195 9.29 2.83 -10.58
CA VAL A 195 9.19 3.52 -9.28
C VAL A 195 10.46 4.34 -8.99
N ALA A 196 11.65 3.77 -9.22
CA ALA A 196 12.91 4.49 -9.02
C ALA A 196 13.02 5.74 -9.92
N ILE A 197 12.63 5.63 -11.20
CA ILE A 197 12.62 6.77 -12.14
C ILE A 197 11.63 7.84 -11.66
N LEU A 198 10.43 7.45 -11.22
CA LEU A 198 9.45 8.39 -10.68
C LEU A 198 10.01 9.16 -9.49
N ILE A 199 10.68 8.48 -8.54
CA ILE A 199 11.25 9.13 -7.35
C ILE A 199 12.42 10.05 -7.75
N LEU A 200 13.34 9.57 -8.59
CA LEU A 200 14.51 10.33 -9.01
C LEU A 200 14.15 11.59 -9.81
N ALA A 201 13.00 11.61 -10.48
CA ALA A 201 12.51 12.80 -11.18
C ALA A 201 12.20 13.98 -10.25
N PHE A 202 12.02 13.73 -8.95
CA PHE A 202 11.76 14.76 -7.95
C PHE A 202 12.99 15.12 -7.10
N VAL A 203 14.13 14.47 -7.29
CA VAL A 203 15.35 14.77 -6.50
C VAL A 203 16.03 16.01 -7.05
N GLU A 204 16.16 17.04 -6.21
CA GLU A 204 16.92 18.24 -6.52
C GLU A 204 18.36 18.06 -6.00
N PHE A 205 19.35 18.22 -6.90
CA PHE A 205 20.79 18.15 -6.59
C PHE A 205 21.42 19.54 -6.55
#